data_AF-A0A357AFC1-F1
#
_entry.id   AF-A0A357AFC1-F1
#
_cell.length_a   1.000
_cell.length_b   1.000
_cell.length_c   1.000
_cell.angle_alpha   90.00
_cell.angle_beta   90.00
_cell.angle_gamma   90.00
#
_symmetry.space_group_name_H-M   'P 1'
#
loop_
_entity.id
_entity.type
_entity.pdbx_description
1 polymer ?
#
loop_
_entity_poly.entity_id
_entity_poly.type
_entity_poly.pdbx_seq_one_letter_code
_entity_poly.pdbx_strand_id
1 'polypeptide(L)' 'IGEDPVLTYSVMIQRSLFSYSGILKTLHFAAPLILTGLAIAITFKANIFNMGVEGQAVLGAFFAGVAGFSFTRLPP' A
#
# COMPACT_ATOMS: atom_id res chain seq x y z
N ILE A 1 -12.04 -26.62 -13.71
CA ILE A 1 -11.28 -25.45 -14.18
C ILE A 1 -10.08 -25.35 -13.25
N GLY A 2 -9.02 -26.08 -13.56
CA GLY A 2 -7.80 -26.13 -12.75
C GLY A 2 -6.68 -25.67 -13.66
N GLU A 3 -6.40 -24.37 -13.63
CA GLU A 3 -5.18 -23.87 -14.26
C GLU A 3 -3.99 -24.34 -13.45
N ASP A 4 -2.90 -24.65 -14.14
CA ASP A 4 -1.66 -25.02 -13.51
C ASP A 4 -1.23 -23.88 -12.55
N PRO A 5 -1.05 -24.17 -11.24
CA PRO A 5 -0.66 -23.16 -10.27
C PRO A 5 0.68 -22.51 -10.64
N VAL A 6 1.62 -23.27 -11.21
CA VAL A 6 2.92 -22.74 -11.63
C VAL A 6 2.76 -21.72 -12.76
N LEU A 7 1.87 -22.02 -13.72
CA LEU A 7 1.54 -21.08 -14.79
C LEU A 7 0.87 -19.82 -14.23
N THR A 8 -0.06 -19.97 -13.29
CA THR A 8 -0.77 -18.85 -12.66
C THR A 8 0.18 -17.92 -11.91
N TYR A 9 1.09 -18.46 -11.10
CA TYR A 9 2.11 -17.68 -10.42
C TYR A 9 3.07 -16.99 -11.40
N SER A 10 3.47 -17.67 -12.48
CA SER A 10 4.31 -17.10 -13.53
C SER A 10 3.64 -15.90 -14.19
N VAL A 11 2.36 -16.02 -14.54
CA VAL A 11 1.56 -14.94 -15.12
C VAL A 11 1.37 -13.79 -14.13
N MET A 12 1.18 -14.06 -12.85
CA MET A 12 1.10 -13.01 -11.81
C MET A 12 2.39 -12.20 -11.74
N ILE A 13 3.56 -12.86 -11.70
CA ILE A 13 4.86 -12.17 -11.68
C ILE A 13 5.05 -11.35 -12.97
N GLN A 14 4.77 -11.96 -14.13
CA GLN A 14 4.93 -11.30 -15.41
C GLN A 14 4.02 -10.06 -15.53
N ARG A 15 2.74 -10.17 -15.14
CA ARG A 15 1.80 -9.05 -15.20
C ARG A 15 2.04 -7.99 -14.14
N SER A 16 2.55 -8.37 -12.97
CA SER A 16 2.83 -7.44 -11.87
C SER A 16 4.12 -6.64 -12.07
N LEU A 17 5.20 -7.28 -12.58
CA LEU A 17 6.53 -6.67 -12.66
C LEU A 17 6.96 -6.27 -14.07
N PHE A 18 6.44 -6.90 -15.13
CA PHE A 18 6.88 -6.65 -16.51
C PHE A 18 5.86 -5.87 -17.35
N SER A 19 4.78 -5.37 -16.74
CA SER A 19 3.81 -4.48 -17.38
C SER A 19 3.87 -3.10 -16.75
N TYR A 20 3.78 -2.05 -17.56
CA TYR A 20 3.74 -0.66 -17.09
C TYR A 20 2.60 -0.41 -16.08
N SER A 21 1.38 -0.84 -16.43
CA SER A 21 0.23 -0.75 -15.52
C SER A 21 0.37 -1.66 -14.29
N GLY A 22 1.07 -2.79 -14.44
CA GLY A 22 1.39 -3.71 -13.35
C GLY A 22 2.29 -3.06 -12.31
N ILE A 23 3.40 -2.48 -12.75
CA ILE A 23 4.36 -1.79 -11.88
C ILE A 23 3.68 -0.62 -11.15
N LEU A 24 2.90 0.19 -11.87
CA LEU A 24 2.16 1.31 -11.25
C LEU A 24 1.20 0.82 -10.16
N LYS A 25 0.47 -0.27 -10.42
CA LYS A 25 -0.44 -0.87 -9.44
C LYS A 25 0.33 -1.43 -8.25
N THR A 26 1.42 -2.14 -8.48
CA THR A 26 2.30 -2.65 -7.43
C THR A 26 2.86 -1.52 -6.57
N LEU A 27 3.33 -0.44 -7.19
CA LEU A 27 3.85 0.71 -6.47
C LEU A 27 2.78 1.46 -5.69
N HIS A 28 1.55 1.57 -6.23
CA HIS A 28 0.41 2.16 -5.55
C HIS A 28 0.11 1.45 -4.22
N PHE A 29 0.17 0.12 -4.19
CA PHE A 29 -0.03 -0.65 -2.96
C PHE A 29 1.23 -0.71 -2.08
N ALA A 30 2.43 -0.68 -2.66
CA ALA A 30 3.69 -0.71 -1.92
C ALA A 30 4.01 0.63 -1.23
N ALA A 31 3.61 1.76 -1.81
CA ALA A 31 3.90 3.10 -1.29
C ALA A 31 3.48 3.28 0.19
N PRO A 32 2.22 3.01 0.59
CA PRO A 32 1.84 3.15 2.00
C PRO A 32 2.62 2.18 2.90
N LEU A 33 2.90 0.96 2.45
CA LEU A 33 3.67 -0.01 3.22
C LEU A 33 5.10 0.46 3.48
N ILE A 34 5.78 0.99 2.45
CA ILE A 34 7.14 1.54 2.58
C ILE A 34 7.15 2.73 3.56
N LEU A 35 6.17 3.63 3.44
CA LEU A 35 6.05 4.78 4.35
C LEU A 35 5.82 4.34 5.80
N THR A 36 4.97 3.34 6.04
CA THR A 36 4.78 2.78 7.39
C THR A 36 6.04 2.12 7.92
N GLY A 37 6.78 1.37 7.09
CA GLY A 37 8.06 0.77 7.48
C GLY A 37 9.12 1.82 7.82
N LEU A 38 9.17 2.92 7.07
CA LEU A 38 10.06 4.04 7.36
C LEU A 38 9.69 4.73 8.68
N ALA A 39 8.40 4.96 8.94
CA ALA A 39 7.94 5.53 10.20
C ALA A 39 8.32 4.63 11.39
N ILE A 40 8.14 3.31 11.25
CA ILE A 40 8.54 2.33 12.25
C ILE A 40 10.06 2.38 12.50
N ALA A 41 10.88 2.43 11.44
CA ALA A 41 12.33 2.49 11.56
C ALA A 41 12.81 3.70 12.38
N ILE A 42 12.14 4.86 12.25
CA ILE A 42 12.42 6.05 13.05
C ILE A 42 12.06 5.81 14.53
N THR A 43 10.90 5.22 14.82
CA THR A 43 10.49 4.93 16.21
C THR A 43 11.37 3.89 16.90
N PHE A 44 11.84 2.87 16.17
CA PHE A 44 12.81 1.92 16.69
C PHE A 44 14.15 2.57 17.04
N LYS A 45 14.61 3.53 16.23
CA LYS A 45 15.82 4.31 16.57
C LYS A 45 15.64 5.13 17.85
N ALA A 46 14.43 5.58 18.15
CA ALA A 46 14.08 6.25 19.40
C ALA A 46 13.87 5.29 20.58
N ASN A 47 14.00 3.97 20.36
CA ASN A 47 13.73 2.91 21.35
C ASN A 47 12.29 2.94 21.88
N ILE A 48 11.35 3.47 21.09
CA ILE A 48 9.93 3.52 21.39
C ILE A 48 9.25 2.41 20.60
N PHE A 49 8.75 1.40 21.31
CA PHE A 49 7.97 0.33 20.71
C PHE A 49 6.57 0.85 20.32
N ASN A 50 6.38 1.18 19.05
CA ASN A 50 5.10 1.63 18.52
C ASN A 50 4.25 0.43 18.02
N MET A 51 3.50 -0.21 18.92
CA MET A 51 2.53 -1.28 18.57
C MET A 51 1.27 -0.75 17.88
N GLY A 52 1.02 0.56 17.90
CA GLY A 52 -0.19 1.18 17.36
C GLY A 52 -0.14 1.54 15.88
N VAL A 53 0.96 1.28 15.17
CA VAL A 53 1.15 1.72 13.77
C VAL A 53 0.05 1.20 12.84
N GLU A 54 -0.36 -0.05 13.01
CA GLU A 54 -1.43 -0.62 12.19
C GLU A 54 -2.74 0.17 12.35
N GLY A 55 -3.10 0.52 13.59
CA GLY A 55 -4.25 1.37 13.89
C GLY A 55 -4.11 2.79 13.34
N GLN A 56 -2.91 3.37 13.41
CA GLN A 56 -2.62 4.70 12.85
C GLN A 56 -2.74 4.72 11.32
N ALA A 57 -2.30 3.66 10.64
CA ALA A 57 -2.43 3.53 9.20
C ALA A 57 -3.91 3.40 8.77
N VAL A 58 -4.69 2.58 9.49
CA VAL A 58 -6.14 2.41 9.22
C VAL A 58 -6.91 3.71 9.48
N LEU A 59 -6.65 4.37 10.61
CA LEU A 59 -7.28 5.66 10.91
C LEU A 59 -6.87 6.73 9.90
N GLY A 60 -5.59 6.77 9.50
CA GLY A 60 -5.11 7.67 8.45
C GLY A 60 -5.83 7.45 7.12
N ALA A 61 -6.04 6.19 6.71
CA ALA A 61 -6.81 5.87 5.51
C ALA A 61 -8.28 6.28 5.63
N PHE A 62 -8.89 6.08 6.79
CA PHE A 62 -10.26 6.53 7.07
C PHE A 62 -10.41 8.05 6.93
N PHE A 63 -9.55 8.82 7.60
CA PHE A 63 -9.57 10.27 7.52
C PHE A 63 -9.23 10.79 6.11
N ALA A 64 -8.32 10.13 5.39
CA ALA A 64 -8.04 10.45 3.98
C ALA A 64 -9.29 10.25 3.10
N GLY A 65 -10.05 9.16 3.31
CA GLY A 65 -11.32 8.92 2.62
C GLY A 65 -12.39 9.96 2.96
N VAL A 66 -12.54 10.29 4.25
CA VAL A 66 -13.47 11.34 4.71
C VAL A 66 -13.10 12.70 4.13
N ALA A 67 -11.82 13.04 4.09
CA ALA A 67 -11.33 14.27 3.47
C ALA A 67 -11.59 14.28 1.96
N GLY A 68 -11.24 13.20 1.26
CA GLY A 68 -11.50 13.07 -0.18
C GLY A 68 -12.98 13.21 -0.55
N PHE A 69 -13.88 12.69 0.29
CA PHE A 69 -15.32 12.88 0.13
C PHE A 69 -15.77 14.31 0.47
N SER A 70 -15.31 14.86 1.59
CA SER A 70 -15.75 16.17 2.09
C SER A 70 -15.26 17.33 1.21
N PHE A 71 -14.08 17.20 0.61
CA PHE A 71 -13.52 18.18 -0.32
C PHE A 71 -13.95 17.90 -1.77
N THR A 72 -15.26 17.91 -2.03
CA THR A 72 -15.85 17.72 -3.37
C THR A 72 -15.63 18.91 -4.33
N ARG A 73 -15.11 20.05 -3.83
CA ARG A 73 -14.94 21.29 -4.63
C ARG A 73 -13.55 21.47 -5.27
N LEU A 74 -12.69 20.45 -5.30
CA LEU A 74 -11.43 20.55 -6.04
C LEU A 74 -11.63 20.30 -7.54
N PRO A 75 -10.98 21.10 -8.42
CA PRO A 75 -10.96 20.82 -9.85
C PRO A 75 -10.29 19.46 -10.14
N PRO A 76 -10.70 18.78 -11.24
CA PRO A 76 -10.29 17.41 -11.57
C PRO A 76 -8.79 17.26 -11.86
#